data_AF-A0A8B8BNT5-F1
#
_entry.id   AF-A0A8B8BNT5-F1
#
_cell.length_a   1.000
_cell.length_b   1.000
_cell.length_c   1.000
_cell.angle_alpha   90.00
_cell.angle_beta   90.00
_cell.angle_gamma   90.00
#
_symmetry.space_group_name_H-M   'P 1'
#
loop_
_entity.id
_entity.type
_entity.pdbx_description
1 polymer ?
#
loop_
_entity_poly.entity_id
_entity_poly.type
_entity_poly.pdbx_seq_one_letter_code
_entity_poly.pdbx_strand_id
1 'polypeptide(L)'
;MMSQLLSFLWCIAFIMMAGILVRGHPIADQTSNNTEDNGYYNIYSKIDSLEKSLQNLQTGVQNRNKLLQQVFLAIGEFGADPAMTDVNLKSLVLQTKGKNDTAIGFTTKLFDQTYSSSSSIIRGETILYNGGKAYNGTVFTCPSPGLYLFHVSVMTGTKGNGIWIWKNSQQLALAYSGSGDPQYNGASVSAALWLDVGDQVYLRPHAASLYLSNNSVFTGVKVY
;
A
#
# COMPACT_ATOMS: atom_id res chain seq x y z
N MET A 1 -49.18 -4.71 17.68
CA MET A 1 -48.39 -5.11 16.49
C MET A 1 -47.94 -6.57 16.61
N MET A 2 -48.90 -7.50 16.81
CA MET A 2 -48.65 -8.95 16.96
C MET A 2 -49.73 -9.82 16.28
N SER A 3 -50.81 -9.22 15.72
CA SER A 3 -51.95 -9.99 15.17
C SER A 3 -51.86 -10.29 13.67
N GLN A 4 -51.01 -9.60 12.89
CA GLN A 4 -50.89 -9.84 11.45
C GLN A 4 -49.99 -11.05 11.11
N LEU A 5 -48.96 -11.32 11.91
CA LEU A 5 -48.11 -12.51 11.77
C LEU A 5 -48.89 -13.81 12.07
N LEU A 6 -49.86 -13.76 13.00
CA LEU A 6 -50.67 -14.92 13.36
C LEU A 6 -51.72 -15.27 12.28
N SER A 7 -52.23 -14.29 11.53
CA SER A 7 -53.12 -14.54 10.38
C SER A 7 -52.41 -15.21 9.21
N PHE A 8 -51.15 -14.84 8.93
CA PHE A 8 -50.37 -15.45 7.85
C PHE A 8 -49.99 -16.91 8.15
N LEU A 9 -49.64 -17.24 9.39
CA LEU A 9 -49.41 -18.62 9.78
C LEU A 9 -50.67 -19.49 9.68
N TRP A 10 -51.85 -18.92 9.94
CA TRP A 10 -53.11 -19.66 9.85
C TRP A 10 -53.50 -19.97 8.39
N CYS A 11 -53.19 -19.09 7.44
CA CYS A 11 -53.43 -19.33 6.02
C CYS A 11 -52.55 -20.45 5.43
N ILE A 12 -51.29 -20.54 5.85
CA ILE A 12 -50.35 -21.56 5.36
C ILE A 12 -50.74 -22.96 5.89
N ALA A 13 -51.23 -23.05 7.13
CA ALA A 13 -51.72 -24.30 7.70
C ALA A 13 -53.00 -24.81 7.01
N PHE A 14 -53.88 -23.90 6.54
CA PHE A 14 -55.12 -24.27 5.86
C PHE A 14 -54.89 -24.87 4.46
N ILE A 15 -53.85 -24.40 3.76
CA ILE A 15 -53.47 -24.89 2.42
C ILE A 15 -52.85 -26.29 2.50
N MET A 16 -52.13 -26.61 3.58
CA MET A 16 -51.51 -27.92 3.79
C MET A 16 -52.52 -29.00 4.22
N MET A 17 -53.64 -28.62 4.86
CA MET A 17 -54.69 -29.54 5.30
C MET A 17 -55.74 -29.82 4.22
N ALA A 18 -55.92 -28.91 3.25
CA ALA A 18 -56.75 -29.12 2.08
C ALA A 18 -55.97 -29.91 1.01
N GLY A 19 -55.76 -31.21 1.26
CA GLY A 19 -55.19 -32.13 0.29
C GLY A 19 -56.04 -32.19 -0.98
N ILE A 20 -55.71 -31.39 -1.99
CA ILE A 20 -56.28 -31.52 -3.32
C ILE A 20 -55.37 -32.44 -4.14
N LEU A 21 -55.77 -33.71 -4.13
CA LEU A 21 -55.36 -34.76 -5.03
C LEU A 21 -55.80 -34.41 -6.46
N VAL A 22 -54.88 -34.03 -7.36
CA VAL A 22 -55.18 -34.02 -8.81
C VAL A 22 -54.53 -35.25 -9.45
N ARG A 23 -55.32 -36.33 -9.46
CA ARG A 23 -55.10 -37.56 -10.22
C ARG A 23 -55.53 -37.29 -11.68
N GLY A 24 -54.65 -37.53 -12.64
CA GLY A 24 -54.84 -37.18 -14.06
C GLY A 24 -55.65 -38.17 -14.91
N HIS A 25 -55.95 -37.80 -16.16
CA HIS A 25 -55.87 -38.63 -17.40
C HIS A 25 -56.20 -37.81 -18.70
N PRO A 26 -56.04 -38.33 -19.95
CA PRO A 26 -55.14 -37.77 -20.99
C PRO A 26 -55.84 -37.38 -22.33
N ILE A 27 -55.04 -37.21 -23.41
CA ILE A 27 -55.38 -37.12 -24.86
C ILE A 27 -55.61 -35.66 -25.35
N ALA A 28 -55.09 -35.14 -26.46
CA ALA A 28 -54.41 -35.69 -27.64
C ALA A 28 -53.37 -34.71 -28.22
N ASP A 29 -52.48 -35.31 -28.99
CA ASP A 29 -51.40 -34.77 -29.81
C ASP A 29 -51.89 -33.80 -30.91
N GLN A 30 -51.16 -32.70 -31.12
CA GLN A 30 -51.07 -32.05 -32.44
C GLN A 30 -49.70 -31.40 -32.62
N THR A 31 -48.99 -31.96 -33.58
CA THR A 31 -47.60 -31.72 -33.96
C THR A 31 -47.39 -30.34 -34.60
N SER A 32 -46.39 -29.61 -34.15
CA SER A 32 -45.59 -28.71 -35.01
C SER A 32 -44.21 -28.53 -34.38
N ASN A 33 -43.24 -29.26 -34.93
CA ASN A 33 -41.81 -29.15 -34.62
C ASN A 33 -41.30 -27.73 -34.84
N ASN A 34 -40.46 -27.21 -33.92
CA ASN A 34 -39.09 -26.74 -34.19
C ASN A 34 -38.44 -26.09 -32.95
N THR A 35 -37.49 -26.82 -32.37
CA THR A 35 -36.17 -26.39 -31.84
C THR A 35 -36.06 -25.59 -30.51
N GLU A 36 -35.76 -26.38 -29.48
CA GLU A 36 -34.74 -26.21 -28.41
C GLU A 36 -34.98 -25.31 -27.19
N ASP A 37 -35.62 -25.96 -26.21
CA ASP A 37 -35.27 -26.02 -24.79
C ASP A 37 -33.76 -25.80 -24.47
N ASN A 38 -33.38 -24.59 -24.03
CA ASN A 38 -32.02 -24.34 -23.51
C ASN A 38 -31.91 -23.22 -22.44
N GLY A 39 -33.03 -22.79 -21.86
CA GLY A 39 -33.07 -21.67 -20.91
C GLY A 39 -33.09 -22.11 -19.43
N TYR A 40 -33.81 -23.18 -19.12
CA TYR A 40 -34.10 -23.60 -17.74
C TYR A 40 -32.88 -24.23 -17.05
N TYR A 41 -32.14 -25.10 -17.74
CA TYR A 41 -30.95 -25.79 -17.19
C TYR A 41 -29.74 -24.86 -16.96
N ASN A 42 -29.69 -23.70 -17.62
CA ASN A 42 -28.57 -22.75 -17.53
C ASN A 42 -28.63 -21.90 -16.26
N ILE A 43 -29.82 -21.70 -15.68
CA ILE A 43 -29.99 -20.87 -14.48
C ILE A 43 -29.67 -21.67 -13.21
N TYR A 44 -30.16 -22.90 -13.09
CA TYR A 44 -29.89 -23.73 -11.91
C TYR A 44 -28.41 -24.12 -11.78
N SER A 45 -27.74 -24.45 -12.88
CA SER A 45 -26.30 -24.76 -12.86
C SER A 45 -25.45 -23.53 -12.47
N LYS A 46 -25.87 -22.33 -12.85
CA LYS A 46 -25.23 -21.08 -12.39
C LYS A 46 -25.46 -20.81 -10.91
N ILE A 47 -26.67 -21.06 -10.40
CA ILE A 47 -26.98 -20.93 -8.97
C ILE A 47 -26.11 -21.88 -8.14
N ASP A 48 -25.99 -23.14 -8.56
CA ASP A 48 -25.16 -24.15 -7.87
C ASP A 48 -23.66 -23.78 -7.90
N SER A 49 -23.17 -23.28 -9.04
CA SER A 49 -21.81 -22.77 -9.15
C SER A 49 -21.56 -21.55 -8.25
N LEU A 50 -22.54 -20.65 -8.11
CA LEU A 50 -22.45 -19.48 -7.23
C LEU A 50 -22.43 -19.90 -5.76
N GLU A 51 -23.31 -20.82 -5.36
CA GLU A 51 -23.37 -21.35 -4.00
C GLU A 51 -22.03 -22.01 -3.61
N LYS A 52 -21.47 -22.83 -4.50
CA LYS A 52 -20.14 -23.42 -4.32
C LYS A 52 -19.04 -22.38 -4.18
N SER A 53 -19.10 -21.30 -4.96
CA SER A 53 -18.12 -20.21 -4.87
C SER A 53 -18.20 -19.45 -3.54
N LEU A 54 -19.41 -19.23 -3.03
CA LEU A 54 -19.63 -18.58 -1.73
C LEU A 54 -19.14 -19.45 -0.58
N GLN A 55 -19.39 -20.77 -0.63
CA GLN A 55 -18.88 -21.70 0.37
C GLN A 55 -17.35 -21.74 0.39
N ASN A 56 -16.71 -21.75 -0.78
CA ASN A 56 -15.25 -21.69 -0.88
C ASN A 56 -14.70 -20.38 -0.32
N LEU A 57 -15.34 -19.25 -0.61
CA LEU A 57 -14.95 -17.95 -0.08
C LEU A 57 -15.09 -17.90 1.44
N GLN A 58 -16.23 -18.37 1.97
CA GLN A 58 -16.52 -18.43 3.40
C GLN A 58 -15.50 -19.29 4.13
N THR A 59 -15.19 -20.47 3.60
CA THR A 59 -14.16 -21.36 4.14
C THR A 59 -12.79 -20.69 4.12
N GLY A 60 -12.46 -19.96 3.04
CA GLY A 60 -11.24 -19.19 2.93
C GLY A 60 -11.12 -18.08 3.99
N VAL A 61 -12.20 -17.34 4.24
CA VAL A 61 -12.24 -16.29 5.29
C VAL A 61 -12.11 -16.92 6.68
N GLN A 62 -12.81 -18.02 6.95
CA GLN A 62 -12.72 -18.71 8.24
C GLN A 62 -11.32 -19.27 8.52
N ASN A 63 -10.68 -19.87 7.51
CA ASN A 63 -9.31 -20.38 7.63
C ASN A 63 -8.32 -19.24 7.90
N ARG A 64 -8.46 -18.11 7.22
CA ARG A 64 -7.65 -16.91 7.50
C ARG A 64 -7.91 -16.36 8.90
N ASN A 65 -9.15 -16.37 9.39
CA ASN A 65 -9.47 -15.91 10.73
C ASN A 65 -8.89 -16.84 11.82
N LYS A 66 -8.96 -18.16 11.63
CA LYS A 66 -8.29 -19.13 12.51
C LYS A 66 -6.78 -18.95 12.51
N LEU A 67 -6.17 -18.71 11.35
CA LEU A 67 -4.75 -18.42 11.25
C LEU A 67 -4.39 -17.13 12.00
N LEU A 68 -5.20 -16.07 11.88
CA LEU A 68 -5.01 -14.83 12.63
C LEU A 68 -5.13 -15.03 14.14
N GLN A 69 -6.09 -15.84 14.60
CA GLN A 69 -6.24 -16.19 16.01
C GLN A 69 -5.02 -16.97 16.53
N GLN A 70 -4.52 -17.94 15.77
CA GLN A 70 -3.31 -18.68 16.12
C GLN A 70 -2.08 -17.78 16.18
N VAL A 71 -1.94 -16.84 15.23
CA VAL A 71 -0.87 -15.84 15.26
C VAL A 71 -0.98 -14.96 16.51
N PHE A 72 -2.19 -14.51 16.87
CA PHE A 72 -2.42 -13.68 18.04
C PHE A 72 -2.09 -14.41 19.37
N LEU A 73 -2.46 -15.69 19.46
CA LEU A 73 -2.13 -16.55 20.61
C LEU A 73 -0.62 -16.78 20.74
N ALA A 74 0.07 -17.06 19.62
CA ALA A 74 1.52 -17.19 19.59
C ALA A 74 2.27 -15.91 19.98
N ILE A 75 1.65 -14.73 19.76
CA ILE A 75 2.20 -13.44 20.21
C ILE A 75 2.01 -13.27 21.73
N GLY A 76 0.90 -13.76 22.29
CA GLY A 76 0.57 -13.64 23.72
C GLY A 76 1.36 -14.55 24.66
N GLU A 77 1.84 -15.71 24.19
CA GLU A 77 2.53 -16.72 25.01
C GLU A 77 4.06 -16.57 25.10
N PHE A 78 4.65 -15.43 24.70
CA PHE A 78 6.11 -15.18 24.81
C PHE A 78 6.65 -14.98 26.24
N GLY A 79 5.99 -15.55 27.26
CA GLY A 79 6.46 -15.67 28.63
C GLY A 79 6.91 -17.08 29.04
N ALA A 80 6.73 -18.12 28.21
CA ALA A 80 7.14 -19.47 28.55
C ALA A 80 7.71 -20.23 27.33
N ASP A 81 8.96 -20.68 27.45
CA ASP A 81 9.55 -21.77 26.65
C ASP A 81 8.99 -23.12 27.18
N PRO A 82 8.99 -24.29 26.50
CA PRO A 82 9.71 -24.66 25.28
C PRO A 82 8.95 -25.54 24.25
N ALA A 83 9.62 -25.78 23.12
CA ALA A 83 9.53 -27.00 22.30
C ALA A 83 8.15 -27.43 21.75
N MET A 84 7.76 -26.84 20.61
CA MET A 84 7.22 -27.51 19.41
C MET A 84 6.42 -26.49 18.62
N THR A 85 6.94 -26.03 17.48
CA THR A 85 6.15 -25.66 16.29
C THR A 85 7.06 -25.11 15.20
N ASP A 86 7.10 -25.88 14.12
CA ASP A 86 7.33 -25.54 12.72
C ASP A 86 8.30 -24.39 12.40
N VAL A 87 9.45 -24.79 11.85
CA VAL A 87 10.52 -23.90 11.36
C VAL A 87 10.00 -22.89 10.32
N ASN A 88 8.90 -23.19 9.64
CA ASN A 88 8.26 -22.29 8.67
C ASN A 88 7.48 -21.15 9.34
N LEU A 89 6.79 -21.42 10.46
CA LEU A 89 6.15 -20.36 11.25
C LEU A 89 7.19 -19.48 11.94
N LYS A 90 8.28 -20.04 12.49
CA LYS A 90 9.39 -19.24 13.01
C LYS A 90 10.05 -18.39 11.93
N SER A 91 10.17 -18.89 10.68
CA SER A 91 10.68 -18.12 9.54
C SER A 91 9.75 -16.98 9.15
N LEU A 92 8.44 -17.24 9.03
CA LEU A 92 7.44 -16.23 8.70
C LEU A 92 7.26 -15.21 9.83
N VAL A 93 7.31 -15.68 11.08
CA VAL A 93 7.37 -14.85 12.28
C VAL A 93 8.70 -14.13 12.35
N LEU A 94 9.87 -14.66 11.98
CA LEU A 94 11.11 -13.86 11.88
C LEU A 94 11.05 -12.83 10.74
N GLN A 95 10.35 -13.13 9.65
CA GLN A 95 10.17 -12.20 8.53
C GLN A 95 9.20 -11.06 8.88
N THR A 96 8.24 -11.29 9.79
CA THR A 96 7.27 -10.28 10.27
C THR A 96 7.66 -9.63 11.60
N LYS A 97 8.39 -10.36 12.45
CA LYS A 97 9.18 -9.94 13.64
C LYS A 97 10.55 -9.41 13.23
N GLY A 98 10.77 -9.26 11.92
CA GLY A 98 11.59 -8.24 11.32
C GLY A 98 10.86 -6.89 11.31
N LYS A 99 10.07 -6.55 12.35
CA LYS A 99 10.13 -5.19 12.88
C LYS A 99 11.54 -5.00 13.44
N ASN A 100 12.51 -5.01 12.53
CA ASN A 100 13.76 -4.39 12.78
C ASN A 100 13.36 -2.95 13.12
N ASP A 101 13.85 -2.43 14.24
CA ASP A 101 14.07 -1.00 14.39
C ASP A 101 15.09 -0.53 13.33
N THR A 102 14.82 -0.83 12.04
CA THR A 102 15.59 -0.32 10.93
C THR A 102 15.23 1.14 10.89
N ALA A 103 16.11 1.95 11.48
CA ALA A 103 16.04 3.38 11.36
C ALA A 103 15.77 3.76 9.90
N ILE A 104 14.71 4.53 9.68
CA ILE A 104 14.37 5.00 8.35
C ILE A 104 15.21 6.24 8.10
N GLY A 105 16.07 6.18 7.11
CA GLY A 105 16.89 7.31 6.74
C GLY A 105 17.88 6.96 5.65
N PHE A 106 18.46 7.99 5.07
CA PHE A 106 19.46 7.85 4.03
C PHE A 106 20.46 8.98 4.09
N THR A 107 21.65 8.72 3.56
CA THR A 107 22.67 9.71 3.27
C THR A 107 23.26 9.39 1.92
N THR A 108 23.33 10.37 1.02
CA THR A 108 23.93 10.20 -0.31
C THR A 108 24.78 11.40 -0.68
N LYS A 109 25.89 11.15 -1.38
CA LYS A 109 26.63 12.18 -2.11
C LYS A 109 25.89 12.50 -3.40
N LEU A 110 25.78 13.78 -3.76
CA LEU A 110 25.12 14.19 -4.99
C LEU A 110 26.03 13.97 -6.20
N PHE A 111 25.42 13.69 -7.34
CA PHE A 111 26.14 13.40 -8.58
C PHE A 111 26.79 14.66 -9.14
N ASP A 112 28.10 14.54 -9.45
CA ASP A 112 28.89 15.63 -10.03
C ASP A 112 28.46 15.90 -11.47
N GLN A 113 27.66 16.94 -11.67
CA GLN A 113 27.21 17.34 -13.00
C GLN A 113 26.64 18.75 -13.00
N THR A 114 26.47 19.27 -14.22
CA THR A 114 25.72 20.49 -14.49
C THR A 114 24.28 20.15 -14.86
N TYR A 115 23.33 20.65 -14.07
CA TYR A 115 21.90 20.59 -14.35
C TYR A 115 21.50 21.81 -15.19
N SER A 116 21.04 21.57 -16.41
CA SER A 116 20.62 22.61 -17.37
C SER A 116 19.17 23.06 -17.22
N SER A 117 18.40 22.48 -16.28
CA SER A 117 17.02 22.84 -16.02
C SER A 117 16.72 22.89 -14.52
N SER A 118 15.95 23.89 -14.08
CA SER A 118 15.42 23.96 -12.72
C SER A 118 14.32 22.92 -12.44
N SER A 119 13.79 22.26 -13.47
CA SER A 119 12.84 21.15 -13.31
C SER A 119 13.51 19.80 -13.08
N SER A 120 14.83 19.69 -13.29
CA SER A 120 15.57 18.44 -13.12
C SER A 120 15.55 18.00 -11.66
N ILE A 121 15.29 16.71 -11.42
CA ILE A 121 15.48 16.10 -10.11
C ILE A 121 16.98 15.81 -9.96
N ILE A 122 17.56 16.29 -8.87
CA ILE A 122 18.97 16.09 -8.57
C ILE A 122 19.20 14.66 -8.11
N ARG A 123 20.20 14.01 -8.71
CA ARG A 123 20.52 12.61 -8.51
C ARG A 123 21.61 12.44 -7.45
N GLY A 124 21.44 11.43 -6.61
CA GLY A 124 22.50 10.87 -5.77
C GLY A 124 23.41 9.93 -6.56
N GLU A 125 24.71 10.00 -6.29
CA GLU A 125 25.73 9.13 -6.87
C GLU A 125 26.01 7.94 -5.95
N THR A 126 26.62 8.23 -4.81
CA THR A 126 27.01 7.23 -3.82
C THR A 126 26.02 7.28 -2.66
N ILE A 127 25.33 6.18 -2.40
CA ILE A 127 24.44 6.04 -1.25
C ILE A 127 25.25 5.46 -0.09
N LEU A 128 25.52 6.27 0.93
CA LEU A 128 26.31 5.89 2.10
C LEU A 128 25.47 5.14 3.13
N TYR A 129 24.20 5.49 3.25
CA TYR A 129 23.22 4.84 4.13
C TYR A 129 21.84 4.88 3.48
N ASN A 130 21.03 3.85 3.67
CA ASN A 130 19.65 3.78 3.17
C ASN A 130 18.80 2.79 4.01
N GLY A 131 18.73 3.05 5.32
CA GLY A 131 17.86 2.32 6.23
C GLY A 131 16.39 2.49 5.84
N GLY A 132 15.64 1.40 5.87
CA GLY A 132 14.26 1.37 5.39
C GLY A 132 14.12 1.41 3.86
N LYS A 133 15.22 1.56 3.10
CA LYS A 133 15.28 1.54 1.63
C LYS A 133 14.27 2.50 0.97
N ALA A 134 14.02 3.63 1.62
CA ALA A 134 13.03 4.62 1.19
C ALA A 134 13.56 5.62 0.16
N TYR A 135 14.88 5.69 -0.05
CA TYR A 135 15.51 6.53 -1.06
C TYR A 135 15.92 5.70 -2.28
N ASN A 136 15.49 6.11 -3.48
CA ASN A 136 15.76 5.37 -4.74
C ASN A 136 16.95 5.91 -5.54
N GLY A 137 17.74 6.83 -4.97
CA GLY A 137 18.84 7.51 -5.66
C GLY A 137 18.47 8.88 -6.24
N THR A 138 17.19 9.28 -6.21
CA THR A 138 16.74 10.62 -6.63
C THR A 138 15.66 11.17 -5.69
N VAL A 139 14.71 10.31 -5.29
CA VAL A 139 13.53 10.66 -4.51
C VAL A 139 13.49 9.79 -3.27
N PHE A 140 13.21 10.42 -2.13
CA PHE A 140 12.79 9.75 -0.91
C PHE A 140 11.26 9.60 -0.94
N THR A 141 10.75 8.38 -0.75
CA THR A 141 9.31 8.13 -0.64
C THR A 141 9.00 7.64 0.77
N CYS A 142 8.14 8.37 1.49
CA CYS A 142 7.82 8.11 2.87
C CYS A 142 7.20 6.71 3.06
N PRO A 143 7.86 5.79 3.80
CA PRO A 143 7.36 4.42 3.99
C PRO A 143 6.39 4.31 5.18
N SER A 144 6.40 5.28 6.10
CA SER A 144 5.55 5.29 7.30
C SER A 144 5.34 6.72 7.80
N PRO A 145 4.15 7.06 8.33
CA PRO A 145 3.92 8.43 8.81
C PRO A 145 4.84 8.79 9.97
N GLY A 146 5.15 10.08 10.09
CA GLY A 146 5.93 10.59 11.20
C GLY A 146 6.67 11.88 10.91
N LEU A 147 7.52 12.29 11.86
CA LEU A 147 8.38 13.46 11.74
C LEU A 147 9.71 13.05 11.10
N TYR A 148 10.11 13.76 10.05
CA TYR A 148 11.37 13.57 9.35
C TYR A 148 12.18 14.85 9.34
N LEU A 149 13.51 14.71 9.42
CA LEU A 149 14.46 15.80 9.21
C LEU A 149 15.23 15.55 7.93
N PHE A 150 15.19 16.53 7.02
CA PHE A 150 16.01 16.55 5.81
C PHE A 150 17.05 17.65 5.93
N HIS A 151 18.25 17.39 5.43
CA HIS A 151 19.33 18.35 5.35
C HIS A 151 20.08 18.17 4.03
N VAL A 152 20.37 19.28 3.37
CA VAL A 152 21.22 19.32 2.18
C VAL A 152 22.39 20.26 2.44
N SER A 153 23.59 19.81 2.08
CA SER A 153 24.79 20.63 2.00
C SER A 153 25.23 20.66 0.54
N VAL A 154 25.37 21.86 -0.01
CA VAL A 154 25.60 22.15 -1.41
C VAL A 154 26.98 22.74 -1.57
N MET A 155 27.78 22.17 -2.45
CA MET A 155 29.05 22.74 -2.90
C MET A 155 28.93 23.06 -4.40
N THR A 156 28.97 24.35 -4.74
CA THR A 156 28.80 24.80 -6.13
C THR A 156 29.73 25.97 -6.48
N GLY A 157 30.22 25.97 -7.71
CA GLY A 157 30.88 27.11 -8.34
C GLY A 157 29.91 28.03 -9.10
N THR A 158 28.60 27.81 -8.98
CA THR A 158 27.57 28.59 -9.68
C THR A 158 27.15 29.79 -8.82
N LYS A 159 27.28 30.99 -9.36
CA LYS A 159 26.82 32.24 -8.72
C LYS A 159 25.29 32.33 -8.73
N GLY A 160 24.73 32.85 -7.66
CA GLY A 160 23.31 33.18 -7.54
C GLY A 160 22.38 31.99 -7.72
N ASN A 161 22.81 30.80 -7.26
CA ASN A 161 22.06 29.57 -7.45
C ASN A 161 21.95 28.79 -6.13
N GLY A 162 21.43 27.57 -6.19
CA GLY A 162 21.15 26.80 -4.98
C GLY A 162 20.33 25.56 -5.26
N ILE A 163 19.97 24.86 -4.18
CA ILE A 163 19.09 23.70 -4.23
C ILE A 163 17.85 23.97 -3.37
N TRP A 164 16.69 23.68 -3.93
CA TRP A 164 15.44 23.56 -3.20
C TRP A 164 15.23 22.14 -2.69
N ILE A 165 14.82 22.01 -1.43
CA ILE A 165 14.10 20.84 -0.94
C ILE A 165 12.64 20.97 -1.36
N TRP A 166 12.12 19.96 -2.05
CA TRP A 166 10.72 19.85 -2.45
C TRP A 166 10.04 18.73 -1.67
N LYS A 167 8.77 18.97 -1.30
CA LYS A 167 7.82 17.92 -0.91
C LYS A 167 6.72 17.87 -1.94
N ASN A 168 6.53 16.72 -2.59
CA ASN A 168 5.55 16.52 -3.66
C ASN A 168 5.68 17.60 -4.75
N SER A 169 4.79 18.59 -4.80
CA SER A 169 4.82 19.70 -5.77
C SER A 169 5.09 21.06 -5.13
N GLN A 170 5.56 21.10 -3.89
CA GLN A 170 5.79 22.33 -3.13
C GLN A 170 7.28 22.52 -2.80
N GLN A 171 7.78 23.75 -3.03
CA GLN A 171 9.08 24.20 -2.56
C GLN A 171 9.02 24.46 -1.05
N LEU A 172 10.01 23.97 -0.32
CA LEU A 172 10.05 24.10 1.14
C LEU A 172 11.18 25.02 1.61
N ALA A 173 12.41 24.67 1.29
CA ALA A 173 13.59 25.34 1.83
C ALA A 173 14.70 25.42 0.79
N LEU A 174 15.39 26.55 0.74
CA LEU A 174 16.43 26.85 -0.24
C LEU A 174 17.80 26.96 0.44
N ALA A 175 18.76 26.18 -0.04
CA ALA A 175 20.18 26.41 0.19
C ALA A 175 20.73 27.28 -0.96
N TYR A 176 20.92 28.58 -0.71
CA TYR A 176 21.36 29.55 -1.73
C TYR A 176 22.86 29.90 -1.58
N SER A 177 23.64 29.73 -2.65
CA SER A 177 25.09 29.94 -2.69
C SER A 177 25.51 31.40 -2.76
N GLY A 178 24.57 32.34 -2.84
CA GLY A 178 24.84 33.77 -2.93
C GLY A 178 25.39 34.20 -4.30
N SER A 179 25.47 35.50 -4.53
CA SER A 179 25.93 36.12 -5.79
C SER A 179 27.41 36.54 -5.79
N GLY A 180 28.15 36.20 -4.74
CA GLY A 180 29.57 36.53 -4.58
C GLY A 180 30.49 35.76 -5.54
N ASP A 181 31.80 35.93 -5.37
CA ASP A 181 32.77 35.17 -6.15
C ASP A 181 32.74 33.68 -5.75
N PRO A 182 32.68 32.73 -6.69
CA PRO A 182 32.15 31.40 -6.43
C PRO A 182 33.28 30.42 -6.13
N GLN A 183 34.33 30.86 -5.43
CA GLN A 183 35.42 29.98 -5.01
C GLN A 183 34.90 29.00 -3.97
N TYR A 184 34.17 27.98 -4.43
CA TYR A 184 33.57 26.91 -3.66
C TYR A 184 32.52 27.42 -2.65
N ASN A 185 31.46 28.04 -3.15
CA ASN A 185 30.38 28.50 -2.28
C ASN A 185 29.63 27.29 -1.73
N GLY A 186 29.68 27.19 -0.40
CA GLY A 186 28.89 26.25 0.39
C GLY A 186 27.55 26.87 0.78
N ALA A 187 26.45 26.16 0.54
CA ALA A 187 25.15 26.52 1.07
C ALA A 187 24.48 25.29 1.69
N SER A 188 23.79 25.47 2.81
CA SER A 188 23.07 24.37 3.44
C SER A 188 21.70 24.81 3.93
N VAL A 189 20.78 23.85 4.02
CA VAL A 189 19.46 24.08 4.59
C VAL A 189 18.90 22.78 5.15
N SER A 190 18.08 22.91 6.20
CA SER A 190 17.33 21.81 6.80
C SER A 190 15.83 22.06 6.74
N ALA A 191 15.05 20.98 6.71
CA ALA A 191 13.59 21.03 6.81
C ALA A 191 13.09 19.88 7.69
N ALA A 192 12.40 20.21 8.79
CA ALA A 192 11.67 19.26 9.60
C ALA A 192 10.22 19.21 9.12
N LEU A 193 9.73 18.02 8.77
CA LEU A 193 8.45 17.85 8.08
C LEU A 193 7.71 16.64 8.63
N TRP A 194 6.41 16.79 8.86
CA TRP A 194 5.53 15.64 8.97
C TRP A 194 5.25 15.10 7.57
N LEU A 195 5.42 13.78 7.41
CA LEU A 195 5.15 13.07 6.17
C LEU A 195 4.11 11.98 6.40
N ASP A 196 3.23 11.80 5.42
CA ASP A 196 2.33 10.65 5.33
C ASP A 196 2.89 9.61 4.35
N VAL A 197 2.35 8.38 4.39
CA VAL A 197 2.81 7.30 3.49
C VAL A 197 2.68 7.74 2.04
N GLY A 198 3.76 7.59 1.27
CA GLY A 198 3.80 7.94 -0.14
C GLY A 198 4.21 9.40 -0.43
N ASP A 199 4.30 10.27 0.58
CA ASP A 199 4.86 11.61 0.38
C ASP A 199 6.30 11.51 -0.17
N GLN A 200 6.60 12.35 -1.16
CA GLN A 200 7.88 12.36 -1.84
C GLN A 200 8.69 13.59 -1.46
N VAL A 201 9.96 13.39 -1.12
CA VAL A 201 10.92 14.46 -0.88
C VAL A 201 12.12 14.31 -1.81
N TYR A 202 12.45 15.39 -2.50
CA TYR A 202 13.52 15.39 -3.50
C TYR A 202 14.12 16.80 -3.67
N LEU A 203 15.19 16.87 -4.47
CA LEU A 203 15.96 18.09 -4.67
C LEU A 203 15.81 18.59 -6.12
N ARG A 204 15.75 19.91 -6.29
CA ARG A 204 15.82 20.57 -7.61
C ARG A 204 16.70 21.83 -7.59
N PRO A 205 17.32 22.22 -8.71
CA PRO A 205 18.05 23.47 -8.80
C PRO A 205 17.13 24.68 -8.57
N HIS A 206 17.67 25.75 -7.98
CA HIS A 206 17.00 27.03 -7.89
C HIS A 206 16.77 27.63 -9.29
N ALA A 207 17.82 27.62 -10.11
CA ALA A 207 17.80 28.10 -11.48
C ALA A 207 18.70 27.25 -12.39
N ALA A 208 18.48 27.33 -13.69
CA ALA A 208 19.41 26.81 -14.68
C ALA A 208 20.49 27.86 -15.03
N SER A 209 21.74 27.49 -15.27
CA SER A 209 22.35 26.17 -15.02
C SER A 209 22.89 26.09 -13.60
N LEU A 210 22.92 24.89 -13.01
CA LEU A 210 23.55 24.62 -11.71
C LEU A 210 24.60 23.52 -11.83
N TYR A 211 25.87 23.85 -11.63
CA TYR A 211 26.92 22.87 -11.40
C TYR A 211 26.91 22.41 -9.94
N LEU A 212 26.92 21.10 -9.70
CA LEU A 212 27.07 20.51 -8.36
C LEU A 212 28.34 19.68 -8.30
N SER A 213 29.16 19.93 -7.28
CA SER A 213 30.30 19.06 -6.96
C SER A 213 29.84 17.82 -6.21
N ASN A 214 30.54 16.70 -6.41
CA ASN A 214 30.37 15.47 -5.61
C ASN A 214 30.55 15.66 -4.10
N ASN A 215 31.09 16.78 -3.62
CA ASN A 215 31.19 17.09 -2.18
C ASN A 215 29.85 17.52 -1.58
N SER A 216 28.81 17.70 -2.39
CA SER A 216 27.46 17.98 -1.92
C SER A 216 26.81 16.71 -1.35
N VAL A 217 26.01 16.86 -0.29
CA VAL A 217 25.40 15.75 0.45
C VAL A 217 23.92 16.01 0.68
N PHE A 218 23.11 14.96 0.56
CA PHE A 218 21.71 14.97 0.94
C PHE A 218 21.42 13.86 1.96
N THR A 219 20.78 14.24 3.05
CA THR A 219 20.45 13.35 4.17
C THR A 219 18.99 13.54 4.54
N GLY A 220 18.33 12.44 4.88
CA GLY A 220 16.99 12.44 5.47
C GLY A 220 16.87 11.35 6.52
N VAL A 221 16.23 11.62 7.65
CA VAL A 221 16.04 10.64 8.72
C VAL A 221 14.69 10.80 9.40
N LYS A 222 14.05 9.68 9.76
CA LYS A 222 12.87 9.67 10.62
C LYS A 222 13.29 9.93 12.06
N VAL A 223 12.61 10.87 12.70
CA VAL A 223 12.85 11.29 14.08
C VAL A 223 11.82 10.70 15.03
N TYR A 224 10.55 10.62 14.60
CA TYR A 224 9.42 10.13 15.39
C TYR A 224 8.41 9.41 14.48
#